data_AF-A0A942KA32-F1
#
_entry.id   AF-A0A942KA32-F1
#
_cell.length_a   1.000
_cell.length_b   1.000
_cell.length_c   1.000
_cell.angle_alpha   90.00
_cell.angle_beta   90.00
_cell.angle_gamma   90.00
#
_symmetry.space_group_name_H-M   'P 1'
#
loop_
_entity.id
_entity.type
_entity.pdbx_description
1 polymer ?
#
loop_
_entity_poly.entity_id
_entity_poly.type
_entity_poly.pdbx_seq_one_letter_code
_entity_poly.pdbx_strand_id
1 'polypeptide(L)'
;MRYLSLITYGLFILAAQAGCVLLFRLSQFGQNPHPELPLPVIVMLGVLLASPLFHLRQQRNLPAGLAWSIGLVVSLALYLLAGTPPEYLLAPLAAVAWSELLPLLFKRHAPMLIAMSVYVVCTLLATFTFDSFLPLPGYGLISVGTLFFGITFTQRDRVHGYGRKAVYLMLLFAATANVVMALTLGVPIRYVAVGFLAIMLSITADTEIYQRHLHRSWLGRVARSNAVSVPVDTIVFTTLAFAGKPFATLPWMVEVIVTDIALKLIIGFLTAFGLLAIFSKRYDPSRVLTFR
;
A
#
# COMPACT_ATOMS: atom_id res chain seq x y z
N MET A 1 -4.49 -4.04 29.25
CA MET A 1 -3.68 -3.81 28.02
C MET A 1 -3.65 -4.98 27.02
N ARG A 2 -3.68 -6.26 27.43
CA ARG A 2 -3.71 -7.43 26.51
C ARG A 2 -5.00 -7.55 25.67
N TYR A 3 -6.14 -7.14 26.23
CA TYR A 3 -7.44 -7.09 25.55
C TYR A 3 -7.48 -6.05 24.42
N LEU A 4 -6.87 -4.88 24.63
CA LEU A 4 -6.83 -3.80 23.63
C LEU A 4 -6.14 -4.27 22.35
N SER A 5 -5.10 -5.11 22.43
CA SER A 5 -4.40 -5.64 21.25
C SER A 5 -5.14 -6.72 20.50
N LEU A 6 -5.97 -7.54 21.18
CA LEU A 6 -6.83 -8.51 20.49
C LEU A 6 -7.94 -7.78 19.73
N ILE A 7 -8.48 -6.72 20.32
CA ILE A 7 -9.41 -5.80 19.65
C ILE A 7 -8.71 -5.16 18.44
N THR A 8 -7.51 -4.61 18.58
CA THR A 8 -6.77 -4.03 17.43
C THR A 8 -6.51 -5.06 16.33
N TYR A 9 -6.13 -6.29 16.69
CA TYR A 9 -5.94 -7.38 15.72
C TYR A 9 -7.24 -7.70 14.96
N GLY A 10 -8.35 -7.84 15.70
CA GLY A 10 -9.69 -8.00 15.12
C GLY A 10 -10.12 -6.83 14.24
N LEU A 11 -9.77 -5.59 14.61
CA LEU A 11 -10.04 -4.39 13.80
C LEU A 11 -9.30 -4.40 12.47
N PHE A 12 -8.08 -4.91 12.40
CA PHE A 12 -7.37 -5.05 11.11
C PHE A 12 -7.99 -6.15 10.24
N ILE A 13 -8.50 -7.22 10.84
CA ILE A 13 -9.26 -8.25 10.11
C ILE A 13 -10.55 -7.67 9.55
N LEU A 14 -11.28 -6.90 10.37
CA LEU A 14 -12.47 -6.13 9.96
C LEU A 14 -12.16 -5.18 8.80
N ALA A 15 -11.04 -4.46 8.89
CA ALA A 15 -10.58 -3.53 7.87
C ALA A 15 -10.28 -4.24 6.53
N ALA A 16 -9.81 -5.50 6.54
CA ALA A 16 -9.56 -6.25 5.30
C ALA A 16 -10.84 -6.45 4.48
N GLN A 17 -11.91 -6.85 5.16
CA GLN A 17 -13.21 -7.12 4.53
C GLN A 17 -13.95 -5.83 4.19
N ALA A 18 -13.96 -4.84 5.10
CA ALA A 18 -14.50 -3.51 4.83
C ALA A 18 -13.77 -2.83 3.66
N GLY A 19 -12.46 -3.07 3.52
CA GLY A 19 -11.65 -2.63 2.39
C GLY A 19 -12.12 -3.19 1.05
N CYS A 20 -12.66 -4.41 1.01
CA CYS A 20 -13.25 -4.98 -0.21
C CYS A 20 -14.53 -4.25 -0.60
N VAL A 21 -15.42 -4.00 0.35
CA VAL A 21 -16.65 -3.21 0.10
C VAL A 21 -16.31 -1.81 -0.38
N LEU A 22 -15.35 -1.16 0.28
CA LEU A 22 -14.89 0.18 -0.09
C LEU A 22 -14.24 0.20 -1.47
N LEU A 23 -13.32 -0.71 -1.76
CA LEU A 23 -12.67 -0.78 -3.07
C LEU A 23 -13.66 -1.05 -4.19
N PHE A 24 -14.64 -1.93 -3.97
CA PHE A 24 -15.70 -2.18 -4.93
C PHE A 24 -16.44 -0.87 -5.25
N ARG A 25 -16.87 -0.12 -4.23
CA ARG A 25 -17.52 1.18 -4.41
C ARG A 25 -16.65 2.18 -5.16
N LEU A 26 -15.37 2.26 -4.80
CA LEU A 26 -14.41 3.18 -5.44
C LEU A 26 -14.12 2.81 -6.90
N SER A 27 -14.11 1.51 -7.23
CA SER A 27 -13.91 1.04 -8.61
C SER A 27 -15.09 1.37 -9.54
N GLN A 28 -16.24 1.80 -9.00
CA GLN A 28 -17.39 2.22 -9.81
C GLN A 28 -17.25 3.65 -10.37
N PHE A 29 -16.25 4.42 -9.91
CA PHE A 29 -15.99 5.78 -10.39
C PHE A 29 -15.08 5.81 -11.64
N GLY A 30 -14.77 4.65 -12.22
CA GLY A 30 -13.97 4.51 -13.44
C GLY A 30 -14.78 4.60 -14.73
N GLN A 31 -14.08 4.63 -15.86
CA GLN A 31 -14.71 4.54 -17.18
C GLN A 31 -15.20 3.13 -17.47
N ASN A 32 -14.55 2.12 -16.88
CA ASN A 32 -14.91 0.71 -17.00
C ASN A 32 -15.23 0.13 -15.62
N PRO A 33 -16.44 0.36 -15.08
CA PRO A 33 -16.81 -0.15 -13.76
C PRO A 33 -16.79 -1.69 -13.76
N HIS A 34 -16.19 -2.26 -12.72
CA HIS A 34 -16.13 -3.71 -12.56
C HIS A 34 -17.45 -4.24 -11.98
N PRO A 35 -18.05 -5.30 -12.54
CA PRO A 35 -19.30 -5.87 -12.01
C PRO A 35 -19.10 -6.50 -10.62
N GLU A 36 -17.90 -7.00 -10.36
CA GLU A 36 -17.47 -7.59 -9.10
C GLU A 36 -15.95 -7.42 -8.95
N LEU A 37 -15.44 -7.58 -7.73
CA LEU A 37 -14.00 -7.57 -7.49
C LEU A 37 -13.38 -8.91 -7.92
N PRO A 38 -12.36 -8.91 -8.79
CA PRO A 38 -11.65 -10.14 -9.14
C PRO A 38 -11.02 -10.79 -7.89
N LEU A 39 -11.05 -12.12 -7.81
CA LEU A 39 -10.45 -12.87 -6.70
C LEU A 39 -8.99 -12.44 -6.36
N PRO A 40 -8.10 -12.21 -7.34
CA PRO A 40 -6.75 -11.73 -7.04
C PRO A 40 -6.74 -10.37 -6.32
N VAL A 41 -7.65 -9.46 -6.66
CA VAL A 41 -7.76 -8.13 -6.04
C VAL A 41 -8.20 -8.23 -4.58
N ILE A 42 -9.13 -9.14 -4.27
CA ILE A 42 -9.56 -9.42 -2.90
C ILE A 42 -8.40 -9.97 -2.05
N VAL A 43 -7.62 -10.91 -2.60
CA VAL A 43 -6.43 -11.45 -1.93
C VAL A 43 -5.39 -10.36 -1.71
N MET A 44 -5.15 -9.51 -2.72
CA MET A 44 -4.24 -8.37 -2.64
C MET A 44 -4.65 -7.42 -1.49
N LEU A 45 -5.94 -7.08 -1.36
CA LEU A 45 -6.44 -6.28 -0.23
C LEU A 45 -6.13 -6.91 1.13
N GLY A 46 -6.18 -8.24 1.22
CA GLY A 46 -5.72 -8.95 2.41
C GLY A 46 -4.24 -8.74 2.70
N VAL A 47 -3.39 -8.97 1.69
CA VAL A 47 -1.93 -8.83 1.81
C VAL A 47 -1.52 -7.41 2.20
N LEU A 48 -2.27 -6.38 1.78
CA LEU A 48 -2.07 -4.99 2.20
C LEU A 48 -1.99 -4.84 3.74
N LEU A 49 -2.80 -5.62 4.47
CA LEU A 49 -2.90 -5.59 5.92
C LEU A 49 -2.02 -6.63 6.63
N ALA A 50 -1.21 -7.40 5.90
CA ALA A 50 -0.31 -8.38 6.49
C ALA A 50 0.75 -7.74 7.39
N SER A 51 1.22 -6.53 7.05
CA SER A 51 2.24 -5.82 7.84
C SER A 51 1.80 -5.46 9.27
N PRO A 52 0.67 -4.77 9.49
CA PRO A 52 0.22 -4.49 10.86
C PRO A 52 -0.08 -5.76 11.66
N LEU A 53 -0.69 -6.79 11.04
CA LEU A 53 -0.96 -8.07 11.71
C LEU A 53 0.31 -8.77 12.16
N PHE A 54 1.34 -8.81 11.30
CA PHE A 54 2.65 -9.37 11.64
C PHE A 54 3.27 -8.68 12.86
N HIS A 55 3.33 -7.35 12.85
CA HIS A 55 3.97 -6.59 13.93
C HIS A 55 3.19 -6.66 15.25
N LEU A 56 1.86 -6.58 15.21
CA LEU A 56 1.01 -6.74 16.40
C LEU A 56 1.19 -8.11 17.04
N ARG A 57 1.24 -9.16 16.21
CA ARG A 57 1.52 -10.52 16.69
C ARG A 57 2.89 -10.62 17.34
N GLN A 58 3.95 -10.15 16.68
CA GLN A 58 5.32 -10.22 17.19
C GLN A 58 5.49 -9.41 18.48
N GLN A 59 4.89 -8.23 18.57
CA GLN A 59 4.94 -7.37 19.75
C GLN A 59 4.30 -8.02 20.98
N ARG A 60 3.31 -8.92 20.77
CA ARG A 60 2.49 -9.51 21.85
C ARG A 60 2.63 -11.03 22.00
N ASN A 61 3.50 -11.65 21.19
CA ASN A 61 3.75 -13.08 21.17
C ASN A 61 2.45 -13.91 21.02
N LEU A 62 1.54 -13.47 20.13
CA LEU A 62 0.28 -14.20 19.89
C LEU A 62 0.58 -15.54 19.21
N PRO A 63 0.06 -16.67 19.72
CA PRO A 63 0.25 -17.97 19.09
C PRO A 63 -0.49 -18.01 17.75
N ALA A 64 0.10 -18.68 16.76
CA ALA A 64 -0.44 -18.73 15.39
C ALA A 64 -1.87 -19.29 15.36
N GLY A 65 -2.15 -20.34 16.14
CA GLY A 65 -3.50 -20.91 16.23
C GLY A 65 -4.56 -19.90 16.67
N LEU A 66 -4.26 -19.06 17.67
CA LEU A 66 -5.18 -18.02 18.13
C LEU A 66 -5.39 -16.93 17.07
N ALA A 67 -4.34 -16.55 16.35
CA ALA A 67 -4.43 -15.58 15.25
C ALA A 67 -5.37 -16.08 14.13
N TRP A 68 -5.24 -17.35 13.76
CA TRP A 68 -6.14 -18.02 12.81
C TRP A 68 -7.58 -18.12 13.34
N SER A 69 -7.77 -18.50 14.60
CA SER A 69 -9.11 -18.57 15.21
C SER A 69 -9.79 -17.20 15.22
N ILE A 70 -9.09 -16.13 15.59
CA ILE A 70 -9.63 -14.77 15.57
C ILE A 70 -9.95 -14.36 14.13
N GLY A 71 -9.03 -14.61 13.19
CA GLY A 71 -9.23 -14.37 11.76
C GLY A 71 -10.51 -15.01 11.27
N LEU A 72 -10.68 -16.30 11.50
CA LEU A 72 -11.83 -17.07 11.03
C LEU A 72 -13.13 -16.63 11.70
N VAL A 73 -13.15 -16.46 13.02
CA VAL A 73 -14.36 -16.06 13.77
C VAL A 73 -14.82 -14.67 13.35
N VAL A 74 -13.91 -13.70 13.27
CA VAL A 74 -14.26 -12.32 12.87
C VAL A 74 -14.74 -12.28 11.41
N SER A 75 -14.06 -13.01 10.51
CA SER A 75 -14.46 -13.06 9.10
C SER A 75 -15.85 -13.69 8.93
N LEU A 76 -16.12 -14.80 9.60
CA LEU A 76 -17.41 -15.48 9.54
C LEU A 76 -18.53 -14.61 10.15
N ALA A 77 -18.27 -13.98 11.29
CA ALA A 77 -19.23 -13.06 11.92
C ALA A 77 -19.60 -11.91 10.98
N LEU A 78 -18.61 -11.34 10.27
CA LEU A 78 -18.85 -10.28 9.31
C LEU A 78 -19.65 -10.72 8.10
N TYR A 79 -19.36 -11.89 7.54
CA TYR A 79 -20.16 -12.47 6.47
C TYR A 79 -21.63 -12.63 6.89
N LEU A 80 -21.85 -13.19 8.09
CA LEU A 80 -23.20 -13.42 8.62
C LEU A 80 -23.95 -12.11 8.95
N LEU A 81 -23.25 -11.09 9.45
CA LEU A 81 -23.87 -9.84 9.90
C LEU A 81 -24.03 -8.80 8.78
N ALA A 82 -23.04 -8.70 7.88
CA ALA A 82 -23.00 -7.66 6.85
C ALA A 82 -23.56 -8.14 5.50
N GLY A 83 -23.79 -9.45 5.32
CA GLY A 83 -24.28 -10.01 4.06
C GLY A 83 -23.34 -9.75 2.87
N THR A 84 -22.04 -9.60 3.11
CA THR A 84 -21.08 -9.39 2.03
C THR A 84 -20.94 -10.64 1.17
N PRO A 85 -20.52 -10.52 -0.11
CA PRO A 85 -20.18 -11.69 -0.93
C PRO A 85 -19.20 -12.63 -0.20
N PRO A 86 -19.39 -13.96 -0.27
CA PRO A 86 -18.57 -14.91 0.45
C PRO A 86 -17.09 -14.85 0.04
N GLU A 87 -16.79 -14.40 -1.18
CA GLU A 87 -15.43 -14.20 -1.69
C GLU A 87 -14.64 -13.21 -0.85
N TYR A 88 -15.31 -12.22 -0.22
CA TYR A 88 -14.64 -11.19 0.58
C TYR A 88 -14.01 -11.74 1.86
N LEU A 89 -14.37 -12.97 2.26
CA LEU A 89 -13.69 -13.73 3.32
C LEU A 89 -12.24 -14.05 2.97
N LEU A 90 -11.87 -14.06 1.68
CA LEU A 90 -10.50 -14.33 1.27
C LEU A 90 -9.54 -13.21 1.69
N ALA A 91 -9.98 -11.95 1.78
CA ALA A 91 -9.12 -10.84 2.20
C ALA A 91 -8.57 -11.02 3.62
N PRO A 92 -9.40 -11.19 4.68
CA PRO A 92 -8.87 -11.41 6.02
C PRO A 92 -8.07 -12.71 6.15
N LEU A 93 -8.48 -13.78 5.46
CA LEU A 93 -7.72 -15.04 5.44
C LEU A 93 -6.34 -14.86 4.80
N ALA A 94 -6.25 -14.16 3.68
CA ALA A 94 -4.99 -13.81 3.02
C ALA A 94 -4.12 -12.93 3.91
N ALA A 95 -4.70 -11.96 4.63
CA ALA A 95 -3.97 -11.11 5.56
C ALA A 95 -3.29 -11.93 6.68
N VAL A 96 -4.04 -12.84 7.31
CA VAL A 96 -3.51 -13.75 8.34
C VAL A 96 -2.47 -14.69 7.74
N ALA A 97 -2.79 -15.37 6.64
CA ALA A 97 -1.91 -16.31 5.97
C ALA A 97 -0.56 -15.67 5.61
N TRP A 98 -0.56 -14.50 4.97
CA TRP A 98 0.66 -13.82 4.54
C TRP A 98 1.50 -13.34 5.73
N SER A 99 0.84 -12.90 6.81
CA SER A 99 1.51 -12.49 8.05
C SER A 99 2.18 -13.65 8.80
N GLU A 100 1.74 -14.89 8.57
CA GLU A 100 2.26 -16.11 9.21
C GLU A 100 3.26 -16.88 8.35
N LEU A 101 2.99 -16.99 7.05
CA LEU A 101 3.81 -17.76 6.10
C LEU A 101 5.19 -17.14 5.91
N LEU A 102 5.28 -15.82 5.74
CA LEU A 102 6.57 -15.17 5.50
C LEU A 102 7.56 -15.32 6.67
N PRO A 103 7.16 -15.13 7.94
CA PRO A 103 8.02 -15.41 9.09
C PRO A 103 8.41 -16.88 9.23
N LEU A 104 7.51 -17.80 8.90
CA LEU A 104 7.76 -19.24 8.94
C LEU A 104 8.86 -19.64 7.94
N LEU A 105 8.75 -19.15 6.70
CA LEU A 105 9.63 -19.52 5.60
C LEU A 105 10.96 -18.75 5.60
N PHE A 106 10.92 -17.44 5.87
CA PHE A 106 12.06 -16.54 5.63
C PHE A 106 12.68 -15.93 6.88
N LYS A 107 12.12 -16.23 8.07
CA LYS A 107 12.64 -15.86 9.40
C LYS A 107 13.09 -14.40 9.45
N ARG A 108 14.40 -14.15 9.44
CA ARG A 108 15.01 -12.80 9.56
C ARG A 108 14.63 -11.84 8.43
N HIS A 109 14.34 -12.35 7.23
CA HIS A 109 13.99 -11.50 6.09
C HIS A 109 12.49 -11.22 5.98
N ALA A 110 11.66 -11.82 6.85
CA ALA A 110 10.21 -11.68 6.78
C ALA A 110 9.71 -10.23 6.85
N PRO A 111 10.22 -9.35 7.73
CA PRO A 111 9.71 -7.97 7.78
C PRO A 111 10.02 -7.17 6.50
N MET A 112 11.13 -7.48 5.83
CA MET A 112 11.50 -6.92 4.53
C MET A 112 10.53 -7.43 3.46
N LEU A 113 10.36 -8.75 3.35
CA LEU A 113 9.46 -9.36 2.35
C LEU A 113 8.00 -8.95 2.53
N ILE A 114 7.55 -8.75 3.77
CA ILE A 114 6.23 -8.21 4.08
C ILE A 114 6.10 -6.77 3.55
N ALA A 115 7.09 -5.90 3.81
CA ALA A 115 7.07 -4.54 3.30
C ALA A 115 7.08 -4.50 1.75
N MET A 116 7.90 -5.35 1.13
CA MET A 116 7.95 -5.51 -0.33
C MET A 116 6.61 -6.02 -0.88
N SER A 117 5.97 -6.99 -0.23
CA SER A 117 4.67 -7.53 -0.64
C SER A 117 3.58 -6.46 -0.59
N VAL A 118 3.51 -5.70 0.51
CA VAL A 118 2.58 -4.57 0.66
C VAL A 118 2.83 -3.52 -0.41
N TYR A 119 4.10 -3.17 -0.69
CA TYR A 119 4.44 -2.23 -1.76
C TYR A 119 3.93 -2.72 -3.13
N VAL A 120 4.27 -3.96 -3.52
CA VAL A 120 3.87 -4.53 -4.82
C VAL A 120 2.35 -4.54 -4.94
N VAL A 121 1.65 -5.03 -3.91
CA VAL A 121 0.19 -5.05 -3.85
C VAL A 121 -0.42 -3.65 -3.99
N CYS A 122 0.12 -2.65 -3.30
CA CYS A 122 -0.34 -1.27 -3.47
C CYS A 122 -0.21 -0.78 -4.91
N THR A 123 0.90 -1.08 -5.59
CA THR A 123 1.06 -0.69 -7.00
C THR A 123 0.07 -1.39 -7.92
N LEU A 124 -0.23 -2.67 -7.66
CA LEU A 124 -1.21 -3.44 -8.42
C LEU A 124 -2.64 -2.93 -8.18
N LEU A 125 -3.00 -2.64 -6.93
CA LEU A 125 -4.28 -2.04 -6.59
C LEU A 125 -4.44 -0.64 -7.19
N ALA A 126 -3.37 0.15 -7.29
CA ALA A 126 -3.39 1.43 -7.99
C ALA A 126 -3.56 1.27 -9.51
N THR A 127 -2.95 0.24 -10.11
CA THR A 127 -3.16 -0.10 -11.53
C THR A 127 -4.57 -0.63 -11.79
N PHE A 128 -5.16 -1.38 -10.85
CA PHE A 128 -6.56 -1.81 -10.92
C PHE A 128 -7.52 -0.61 -11.01
N THR A 129 -7.26 0.43 -10.22
CA THR A 129 -8.13 1.60 -10.10
C THR A 129 -7.64 2.81 -10.91
N PHE A 130 -6.82 2.58 -11.95
CA PHE A 130 -6.10 3.66 -12.65
C PHE A 130 -7.03 4.69 -13.31
N ASP A 131 -8.22 4.27 -13.75
CA ASP A 131 -9.21 5.11 -14.41
C ASP A 131 -10.30 5.62 -13.46
N SER A 132 -10.24 5.24 -12.18
CA SER A 132 -11.22 5.60 -11.16
C SER A 132 -10.85 6.94 -10.54
N PHE A 133 -11.66 7.95 -10.81
CA PHE A 133 -11.48 9.31 -10.28
C PHE A 133 -12.68 9.72 -9.42
N LEU A 134 -12.42 9.97 -8.14
CA LEU A 134 -13.43 10.36 -7.18
C LEU A 134 -13.51 11.90 -7.09
N PRO A 135 -14.62 12.53 -7.51
CA PRO A 135 -14.81 13.96 -7.33
C PRO A 135 -14.99 14.29 -5.84
N LEU A 136 -14.29 15.31 -5.35
CA LEU A 136 -14.45 15.78 -3.98
C LEU A 136 -15.54 16.86 -3.88
N PRO A 137 -16.23 16.95 -2.73
CA PRO A 137 -17.12 18.07 -2.46
C PRO A 137 -16.32 19.39 -2.43
N GLY A 138 -16.67 20.34 -3.31
CA GLY A 138 -16.10 21.69 -3.34
C GLY A 138 -14.96 21.87 -4.37
N TYR A 139 -13.84 21.17 -4.21
CA TYR A 139 -12.69 21.24 -5.12
C TYR A 139 -11.81 20.00 -4.98
N GLY A 140 -11.30 19.47 -6.09
CA GLY A 140 -10.34 18.38 -6.12
C GLY A 140 -10.90 17.12 -6.78
N LEU A 141 -10.04 16.47 -7.55
CA LEU A 141 -10.28 15.16 -8.14
C LEU A 141 -9.22 14.21 -7.62
N ILE A 142 -9.64 13.18 -6.88
CA ILE A 142 -8.73 12.17 -6.35
C ILE A 142 -8.64 11.02 -7.34
N SER A 143 -7.43 10.62 -7.74
CA SER A 143 -7.24 9.29 -8.31
C SER A 143 -7.38 8.24 -7.20
N VAL A 144 -8.26 7.25 -7.36
CA VAL A 144 -8.42 6.19 -6.34
C VAL A 144 -7.10 5.47 -6.08
N GLY A 145 -6.24 5.31 -7.09
CA GLY A 145 -4.91 4.73 -6.96
C GLY A 145 -3.99 5.45 -5.96
N THR A 146 -4.19 6.75 -5.76
CA THR A 146 -3.44 7.59 -4.82
C THR A 146 -3.57 7.10 -3.37
N LEU A 147 -4.71 6.50 -3.01
CA LEU A 147 -4.91 5.88 -1.69
C LEU A 147 -3.87 4.79 -1.40
N PHE A 148 -3.49 4.04 -2.42
CA PHE A 148 -2.48 2.98 -2.31
C PHE A 148 -1.07 3.54 -2.46
N PHE A 149 -0.85 4.49 -3.37
CA PHE A 149 0.47 5.09 -3.56
C PHE A 149 0.99 5.77 -2.29
N GLY A 150 0.15 6.42 -1.49
CA GLY A 150 0.57 6.97 -0.19
C GLY A 150 1.26 5.92 0.70
N ILE A 151 0.75 4.69 0.72
CA ILE A 151 1.32 3.56 1.49
C ILE A 151 2.65 3.11 0.88
N THR A 152 2.80 3.12 -0.45
CA THR A 152 4.02 2.66 -1.14
C THR A 152 5.26 3.44 -0.72
N PHE A 153 5.17 4.76 -0.55
CA PHE A 153 6.29 5.61 -0.13
C PHE A 153 6.85 5.15 1.23
N THR A 154 5.98 4.93 2.21
CA THR A 154 6.37 4.43 3.53
C THR A 154 6.93 3.01 3.49
N GLN A 155 6.40 2.13 2.62
CA GLN A 155 6.97 0.78 2.49
C GLN A 155 8.36 0.81 1.84
N ARG A 156 8.56 1.66 0.83
CA ARG A 156 9.88 1.89 0.22
C ARG A 156 10.89 2.33 1.26
N ASP A 157 10.53 3.30 2.10
CA ASP A 157 11.39 3.81 3.18
C ASP A 157 11.80 2.71 4.19
N ARG A 158 10.93 1.72 4.41
CA ARG A 158 11.26 0.54 5.23
C ARG A 158 12.23 -0.38 4.52
N VAL A 159 12.03 -0.63 3.23
CA VAL A 159 12.90 -1.51 2.43
C VAL A 159 14.28 -0.89 2.24
N HIS A 160 14.41 0.44 2.20
CA HIS A 160 15.69 1.14 2.23
C HIS A 160 16.57 0.77 3.42
N GLY A 161 15.98 0.47 4.58
CA GLY A 161 16.70 -0.02 5.76
C GLY A 161 17.42 -1.37 5.56
N TYR A 162 17.07 -2.12 4.52
CA TYR A 162 17.69 -3.39 4.15
C TYR A 162 18.70 -3.25 2.98
N GLY A 163 18.95 -2.01 2.53
CA GLY A 163 19.90 -1.69 1.49
C GLY A 163 19.30 -1.56 0.09
N ARG A 164 20.06 -0.94 -0.82
CA ARG A 164 19.63 -0.58 -2.18
C ARG A 164 19.21 -1.79 -3.02
N LYS A 165 19.89 -2.94 -2.85
CA LYS A 165 19.56 -4.19 -3.57
C LYS A 165 18.12 -4.64 -3.31
N ALA A 166 17.65 -4.55 -2.06
CA ALA A 166 16.29 -4.94 -1.71
C ALA A 166 15.25 -4.04 -2.39
N VAL A 167 15.53 -2.73 -2.47
CA VAL A 167 14.66 -1.76 -3.14
C VAL A 167 14.58 -2.03 -4.64
N TYR A 168 15.71 -2.29 -5.31
CA TYR A 168 15.71 -2.60 -6.75
C TYR A 168 15.01 -3.92 -7.07
N LEU A 169 15.15 -4.95 -6.22
CA LEU A 169 14.42 -6.20 -6.38
C LEU A 169 12.91 -5.98 -6.21
N MET A 170 12.49 -5.26 -5.17
CA MET A 170 11.08 -4.92 -4.92
C MET A 170 10.47 -4.23 -6.13
N LEU A 171 11.19 -3.26 -6.68
CA LEU A 171 10.79 -2.49 -7.83
C LEU A 171 10.69 -3.36 -9.10
N LEU A 172 11.65 -4.24 -9.35
CA LEU A 172 11.62 -5.16 -10.48
C LEU A 172 10.38 -6.07 -10.40
N PHE A 173 10.08 -6.61 -9.21
CA PHE A 173 8.87 -7.41 -9.00
C PHE A 173 7.60 -6.59 -9.20
N ALA A 174 7.54 -5.36 -8.68
CA ALA A 174 6.41 -4.48 -8.89
C ALA A 174 6.21 -4.17 -10.39
N ALA A 175 7.26 -3.79 -11.09
CA ALA A 175 7.20 -3.48 -12.52
C ALA A 175 6.70 -4.68 -13.34
N THR A 176 7.27 -5.86 -13.10
CA THR A 176 6.88 -7.10 -13.78
C THR A 176 5.41 -7.44 -13.52
N ALA A 177 4.99 -7.37 -12.24
CA ALA A 177 3.61 -7.67 -11.87
C ALA A 177 2.62 -6.66 -12.47
N ASN A 178 2.97 -5.37 -12.52
CA ASN A 178 2.12 -4.34 -13.13
C ASN A 178 1.99 -4.51 -14.64
N VAL A 179 3.05 -4.94 -15.34
CA VAL A 179 2.96 -5.30 -16.76
C VAL A 179 1.97 -6.45 -16.96
N VAL A 180 2.09 -7.52 -16.17
CA VAL A 180 1.17 -8.67 -16.25
C VAL A 180 -0.28 -8.24 -15.98
N MET A 181 -0.50 -7.43 -14.94
CA MET A 181 -1.82 -6.94 -14.61
C MET A 181 -2.40 -6.03 -15.69
N ALA A 182 -1.59 -5.13 -16.25
CA ALA A 182 -2.02 -4.23 -17.32
C ALA A 182 -2.42 -5.01 -18.59
N LEU A 183 -1.64 -6.03 -18.96
CA LEU A 183 -1.99 -6.91 -20.08
C LEU A 183 -3.30 -7.68 -19.81
N THR A 184 -3.50 -8.13 -18.58
CA THR A 184 -4.71 -8.88 -18.18
C THR A 184 -5.97 -8.00 -18.19
N LEU A 185 -5.85 -6.74 -17.74
CA LEU A 185 -6.96 -5.80 -17.63
C LEU A 185 -7.15 -4.90 -18.86
N GLY A 186 -6.29 -5.03 -19.88
CA GLY A 186 -6.32 -4.14 -21.05
C GLY A 186 -5.92 -2.69 -20.74
N VAL A 187 -5.20 -2.45 -19.63
CA VAL A 187 -4.69 -1.11 -19.28
C VAL A 187 -3.66 -0.70 -20.32
N PRO A 188 -3.78 0.49 -20.93
CA PRO A 188 -2.81 0.94 -21.92
C PRO A 188 -1.38 0.94 -21.36
N ILE A 189 -0.46 0.31 -22.08
CA ILE A 189 0.95 0.15 -21.66
C ILE A 189 1.63 1.47 -21.34
N ARG A 190 1.16 2.58 -21.92
CA ARG A 190 1.57 3.95 -21.62
C ARG A 190 1.51 4.24 -20.11
N TYR A 191 0.44 3.86 -19.42
CA TYR A 191 0.27 4.13 -17.99
C TYR A 191 1.31 3.38 -17.16
N VAL A 192 1.60 2.13 -17.53
CA VAL A 192 2.63 1.31 -16.87
C VAL A 192 4.02 1.87 -17.11
N ALA A 193 4.34 2.23 -18.36
CA ALA A 193 5.65 2.76 -18.73
C ALA A 193 5.95 4.10 -18.05
N VAL A 194 4.98 5.02 -18.07
CA VAL A 194 5.08 6.31 -17.39
C VAL A 194 5.11 6.13 -15.87
N GLY A 195 4.30 5.24 -15.30
CA GLY A 195 4.33 4.89 -13.88
C GLY A 195 5.70 4.40 -13.44
N PHE A 196 6.32 3.52 -14.22
CA PHE A 196 7.68 3.05 -13.94
C PHE A 196 8.71 4.18 -13.99
N LEU A 197 8.61 5.07 -14.99
CA LEU A 197 9.47 6.26 -15.09
C LEU A 197 9.31 7.19 -13.87
N ALA A 198 8.07 7.49 -13.48
CA ALA A 198 7.77 8.32 -12.32
C ALA A 198 8.34 7.71 -11.03
N ILE A 199 8.17 6.39 -10.85
CA ILE A 199 8.75 5.65 -9.74
C ILE A 199 10.29 5.72 -9.77
N MET A 200 10.95 5.63 -10.93
CA MET A 200 12.42 5.70 -11.02
C MET A 200 12.94 7.05 -10.53
N LEU A 201 12.33 8.13 -11.02
CA LEU A 201 12.71 9.49 -10.64
C LEU A 201 12.42 9.74 -9.16
N SER A 202 11.25 9.29 -8.69
CA SER A 202 10.84 9.38 -7.29
C SER A 202 11.78 8.63 -6.35
N ILE A 203 12.17 7.39 -6.67
CA ILE A 203 13.12 6.59 -5.87
C ILE A 203 14.49 7.25 -5.81
N THR A 204 14.93 7.85 -6.92
CA THR A 204 16.23 8.54 -6.97
C THR A 204 16.22 9.76 -6.05
N ALA A 205 15.19 10.61 -6.14
CA ALA A 205 15.02 11.76 -5.28
C ALA A 205 14.89 11.36 -3.79
N ASP A 206 14.10 10.33 -3.52
CA ASP A 206 13.91 9.79 -2.18
C ASP A 206 15.22 9.30 -1.58
N THR A 207 15.96 8.47 -2.31
CA THR A 207 17.22 7.88 -1.85
C THR A 207 18.21 8.98 -1.48
N GLU A 208 18.37 9.98 -2.34
CA GLU A 208 19.29 11.10 -2.08
C GLU A 208 18.92 11.86 -0.81
N ILE A 209 17.65 12.20 -0.64
CA ILE A 209 17.20 12.98 0.52
C ILE A 209 17.21 12.14 1.79
N TYR A 210 16.74 10.89 1.72
CA TYR A 210 16.71 9.96 2.85
C TYR A 210 18.12 9.73 3.41
N GLN A 211 19.11 9.51 2.53
CA GLN A 211 20.51 9.27 2.91
C GLN A 211 21.15 10.52 3.53
N ARG A 212 20.87 11.72 3.00
CA ARG A 212 21.36 12.98 3.60
C ARG A 212 20.79 13.23 5.01
N HIS A 213 19.64 12.64 5.33
CA HIS A 213 18.94 12.84 6.61
C HIS A 213 19.06 11.67 7.57
N LEU A 214 20.02 10.75 7.38
CA LEU A 214 20.24 9.61 8.29
C LEU A 214 20.39 9.99 9.77
N HIS A 215 20.86 11.20 10.06
CA HIS A 215 21.01 11.76 11.40
C HIS A 215 19.68 12.10 12.11
N ARG A 216 18.53 12.00 11.41
CA ARG A 216 17.19 12.33 11.96
C ARG A 216 16.42 11.09 12.38
N SER A 217 15.37 11.29 13.19
CA SER A 217 14.40 10.25 13.51
C SER A 217 13.80 9.62 12.25
N TRP A 218 13.37 8.37 12.32
CA TRP A 218 12.81 7.66 11.15
C TRP A 218 11.64 8.41 10.51
N LEU A 219 10.67 8.93 11.30
CA LEU A 219 9.60 9.80 10.75
C LEU A 219 10.16 11.05 10.09
N GLY A 220 11.20 11.66 10.67
CA GLY A 220 11.83 12.86 10.10
C GLY A 220 12.55 12.59 8.78
N ARG A 221 12.97 11.34 8.53
CA ARG A 221 13.54 10.89 7.25
C ARG A 221 12.45 10.68 6.22
N VAL A 222 11.45 9.87 6.57
CA VAL A 222 10.24 9.58 5.77
C VAL A 222 9.55 10.88 5.33
N ALA A 223 9.28 11.79 6.25
CA ALA A 223 8.57 13.04 5.94
C ALA A 223 9.35 13.92 4.94
N ARG A 224 10.68 14.03 5.09
CA ARG A 224 11.51 14.88 4.22
C ARG A 224 11.73 14.27 2.85
N SER A 225 11.98 12.97 2.78
CA SER A 225 12.19 12.30 1.50
C SER A 225 10.88 12.22 0.70
N ASN A 226 9.75 12.01 1.38
CA ASN A 226 8.42 12.03 0.75
C ASN A 226 7.98 13.44 0.33
N ALA A 227 8.40 14.49 1.03
CA ALA A 227 8.11 15.88 0.63
C ALA A 227 8.62 16.25 -0.77
N VAL A 228 9.62 15.53 -1.29
CA VAL A 228 10.14 15.74 -2.66
C VAL A 228 9.76 14.59 -3.59
N SER A 229 9.89 13.35 -3.13
CA SER A 229 9.64 12.19 -3.99
C SER A 229 8.17 12.02 -4.38
N VAL A 230 7.22 12.47 -3.55
CA VAL A 230 5.78 12.47 -3.87
C VAL A 230 5.42 13.49 -4.96
N PRO A 231 5.82 14.78 -4.88
CA PRO A 231 5.62 15.71 -5.99
C PRO A 231 6.26 15.25 -7.30
N VAL A 232 7.50 14.75 -7.25
CA VAL A 232 8.19 14.25 -8.44
C VAL A 232 7.41 13.11 -9.10
N ASP A 233 6.96 12.13 -8.30
CA ASP A 233 6.14 11.02 -8.79
C ASP A 233 4.84 11.51 -9.45
N THR A 234 4.04 12.29 -8.71
CA THR A 234 2.71 12.71 -9.17
C THR A 234 2.78 13.64 -10.37
N ILE A 235 3.69 14.62 -10.39
CA ILE A 235 3.81 15.56 -11.51
C ILE A 235 4.24 14.81 -12.78
N VAL A 236 5.28 13.99 -12.70
CA VAL A 236 5.78 13.23 -13.86
C VAL A 236 4.71 12.26 -14.35
N PHE A 237 4.07 11.52 -13.44
CA PHE A 237 3.03 10.57 -13.81
C PHE A 237 1.86 11.26 -14.48
N THR A 238 1.20 12.22 -13.81
CA THR A 238 -0.04 12.81 -14.31
C THR A 238 0.17 13.54 -15.63
N THR A 239 1.27 14.29 -15.76
CA THR A 239 1.57 15.02 -17.01
C THR A 239 1.82 14.05 -18.17
N LEU A 240 2.69 13.06 -18.00
CA LEU A 240 3.07 12.15 -19.10
C LEU A 240 2.03 11.06 -19.36
N ALA A 241 1.26 10.64 -18.37
CA ALA A 241 0.22 9.63 -18.52
C ALA A 241 -0.97 10.16 -19.31
N PHE A 242 -1.35 11.41 -19.04
CA PHE A 242 -2.57 12.02 -19.59
C PHE A 242 -2.30 13.07 -20.68
N ALA A 243 -1.04 13.40 -21.00
CA ALA A 243 -0.70 14.32 -22.10
C ALA A 243 -1.42 13.95 -23.41
N GLY A 244 -2.03 14.94 -24.05
CA GLY A 244 -2.76 14.78 -25.32
C GLY A 244 -4.10 14.04 -25.23
N LYS A 245 -4.60 13.71 -24.03
CA LYS A 245 -5.96 13.19 -23.87
C LYS A 245 -6.97 14.35 -23.91
N PRO A 246 -8.08 14.24 -24.66
CA PRO A 246 -9.05 15.35 -24.83
C PRO A 246 -9.63 15.88 -23.52
N PHE A 247 -9.81 15.01 -22.52
CA PHE A 247 -10.36 15.38 -21.21
C PHE A 247 -9.30 15.95 -20.25
N ALA A 248 -8.01 15.73 -20.50
CA ALA A 248 -6.93 16.07 -19.59
C ALA A 248 -6.46 17.51 -19.83
N THR A 249 -7.32 18.47 -19.53
CA THR A 249 -7.00 19.89 -19.62
C THR A 249 -5.97 20.28 -18.55
N LEU A 250 -5.26 21.41 -18.73
CA LEU A 250 -4.30 21.88 -17.75
C LEU A 250 -4.93 22.09 -16.35
N PRO A 251 -6.13 22.72 -16.21
CA PRO A 251 -6.81 22.81 -14.92
C PRO A 251 -7.09 21.45 -14.28
N TRP A 252 -7.57 20.48 -15.07
CA TRP A 252 -7.83 19.12 -14.61
C TRP A 252 -6.55 18.44 -14.09
N MET A 253 -5.44 18.55 -14.84
CA MET A 253 -4.16 17.98 -14.41
C MET A 253 -3.65 18.63 -13.12
N VAL A 254 -3.74 19.96 -13.00
CA VAL A 254 -3.33 20.69 -11.80
C VAL A 254 -4.17 20.27 -10.60
N GLU A 255 -5.48 20.13 -10.77
CA GLU A 255 -6.39 19.66 -9.74
C GLU A 255 -5.99 18.26 -9.25
N VAL A 256 -5.83 17.29 -10.16
CA VAL A 256 -5.37 15.93 -9.83
C VAL A 256 -4.01 15.97 -9.13
N ILE A 257 -3.03 16.72 -9.64
CA ILE A 257 -1.68 16.78 -9.08
C ILE A 257 -1.71 17.30 -7.64
N VAL A 258 -2.40 18.41 -7.38
CA VAL A 258 -2.43 19.03 -6.06
C VAL A 258 -3.12 18.11 -5.06
N THR A 259 -4.27 17.56 -5.43
CA THR A 259 -5.04 16.67 -4.55
C THR A 259 -4.29 15.37 -4.28
N ASP A 260 -3.67 14.77 -5.30
CA ASP A 260 -2.92 13.52 -5.14
C ASP A 260 -1.65 13.72 -4.30
N ILE A 261 -0.92 14.83 -4.47
CA ILE A 261 0.25 15.15 -3.63
C ILE A 261 -0.17 15.26 -2.16
N ALA A 262 -1.22 16.06 -1.88
CA ALA A 262 -1.70 16.24 -0.51
C ALA A 262 -2.09 14.91 0.12
N LEU A 263 -2.86 14.09 -0.60
CA LEU A 263 -3.36 12.82 -0.09
C LEU A 263 -2.24 11.78 0.08
N LYS A 264 -1.30 11.65 -0.87
CA LYS A 264 -0.12 10.77 -0.75
C LYS A 264 0.72 11.15 0.47
N LEU A 265 0.95 12.44 0.72
CA LEU A 265 1.71 12.91 1.89
C LEU A 265 0.99 12.58 3.21
N ILE A 266 -0.32 12.82 3.28
CA ILE A 266 -1.14 12.51 4.47
C ILE A 266 -1.13 11.00 4.74
N ILE A 267 -1.48 10.18 3.73
CA ILE A 267 -1.56 8.72 3.88
C ILE A 267 -0.18 8.13 4.18
N GLY A 268 0.87 8.60 3.50
CA GLY A 268 2.24 8.17 3.77
C GLY A 268 2.64 8.45 5.21
N PHE A 269 2.40 9.66 5.70
CA PHE A 269 2.70 10.04 7.07
C PHE A 269 1.89 9.23 8.10
N LEU A 270 0.57 9.08 7.90
CA LEU A 270 -0.29 8.28 8.78
C LEU A 270 0.13 6.80 8.80
N THR A 271 0.50 6.25 7.64
CA THR A 271 1.03 4.88 7.53
C THR A 271 2.32 4.75 8.32
N ALA A 272 3.24 5.70 8.20
CA ALA A 272 4.51 5.68 8.92
C ALA A 272 4.29 5.80 10.43
N PHE A 273 3.46 6.74 10.86
CA PHE A 273 3.11 6.94 12.25
C PHE A 273 2.43 5.71 12.86
N GLY A 274 1.43 5.15 12.18
CA GLY A 274 0.72 3.95 12.62
C GLY A 274 1.65 2.74 12.73
N LEU A 275 2.58 2.59 11.79
CA LEU A 275 3.58 1.52 11.83
C LEU A 275 4.55 1.66 13.02
N LEU A 276 5.00 2.86 13.36
CA LEU A 276 5.84 3.07 14.55
C LEU A 276 5.14 2.64 15.83
N ALA A 277 3.85 2.92 15.96
CA ALA A 277 3.08 2.56 17.16
C ALA A 277 3.00 1.03 17.37
N ILE A 278 3.10 0.25 16.29
CA ILE A 278 2.94 -1.21 16.33
C ILE A 278 4.24 -1.97 16.09
N PHE A 279 5.33 -1.32 15.68
CA PHE A 279 6.61 -2.00 15.46
C PHE A 279 7.04 -2.78 16.71
N SER A 280 7.44 -4.03 16.46
CA SER A 280 8.05 -4.84 17.52
C SER A 280 9.49 -4.40 17.77
N LYS A 281 9.94 -4.42 19.03
CA LYS A 281 11.34 -4.10 19.39
C LYS A 281 12.38 -4.92 18.61
N ARG A 282 12.01 -6.13 18.16
CA ARG A 282 12.86 -7.07 17.42
C ARG A 282 13.00 -6.71 15.94
N TYR A 283 12.01 -6.04 15.35
CA TYR A 283 11.94 -5.78 13.91
C TYR A 283 11.69 -4.30 13.58
N ASP A 284 12.17 -3.40 14.44
CA ASP A 284 11.99 -1.96 14.33
C ASP A 284 13.03 -1.37 13.35
N PRO A 285 12.63 -0.97 12.13
CA PRO A 285 13.56 -0.42 11.14
C PRO A 285 14.09 0.97 11.54
N SER A 286 13.47 1.65 12.53
CA SER A 286 14.03 2.89 13.09
C SER A 286 15.30 2.65 13.91
N ARG A 287 15.49 1.43 14.44
CA ARG A 287 16.67 1.02 15.22
C ARG A 287 17.79 0.43 14.35
N VAL A 288 17.47 0.05 13.11
CA VAL A 288 18.38 -0.65 12.20
C VAL A 288 19.47 0.27 11.63
N LEU A 289 19.56 1.55 12.01
CA LEU A 289 20.59 2.46 11.52
C LEU A 289 21.54 2.94 12.62
N THR A 290 22.43 2.02 13.00
CA THR A 290 23.88 2.26 12.96
C THR A 290 24.48 1.29 11.95
N PHE A 291 24.31 1.57 10.66
CA PHE A 291 25.19 0.95 9.66
C PHE A 291 26.44 1.83 9.55
N ARG A 292 27.55 1.30 10.06
CA ARG A 292 28.90 1.70 9.66
C ARG A 292 29.13 1.32 8.20
#